data_AF-A0A7X4FK39-F1
#
_entry.id   AF-A0A7X4FK39-F1
#
_cell.length_a   1.000
_cell.length_b   1.000
_cell.length_c   1.000
_cell.angle_alpha   90.00
_cell.angle_beta   90.00
_cell.angle_gamma   90.00
#
_symmetry.space_group_name_H-M   'P 1'
#
loop_
_entity.id
_entity.type
_entity.pdbx_description
1 polymer ?
#
loop_
_entity_poly.entity_id
_entity_poly.type
_entity_poly.pdbx_seq_one_letter_code
_entity_poly.pdbx_strand_id
1 'polypeptide(L)'
;MNGSNFGVAVKKWQFKVLRNCVLLITAFITFGQADAGLIPETPTPQGGEIVGSWVAEKVGLDAYVPAGLVQAVSPLTVEGEINGTITFGSDGSVKSDYTTLTNVSAVLLVPLTVAVHDTSRYEGNYTVASDTHALTITLENEDPLNYTYTATADSLKIIRPLLLDELLQSLSEAVRPLAMSALSQHVPPDDPIRIVITFAKMKDTGTPPPTPPPTPPPTMLTGDFDGNGTVEFPDFLLFVAQFGKSSSDDGFNASMDLDSSGTIDFPDFLLFVAAFGSKSG
;
A
#
# COMPACT_ATOMS: atom_id res chain seq x y z
N MET A 1 -0.29 31.48 40.03
CA MET A 1 0.58 30.39 39.57
C MET A 1 -0.32 29.23 39.19
N ASN A 2 -0.75 29.19 37.93
CA ASN A 2 -1.70 28.20 37.41
C ASN A 2 -0.90 27.09 36.72
N GLY A 3 -0.84 25.91 37.32
CA GLY A 3 -0.32 24.70 36.70
C GLY A 3 -1.46 23.89 36.12
N SER A 4 -1.77 24.12 34.84
CA SER A 4 -2.69 23.30 34.06
C SER A 4 -2.00 21.98 33.69
N ASN A 5 -2.56 20.88 34.21
CA ASN A 5 -2.29 19.51 33.78
C ASN A 5 -2.60 19.38 32.28
N PHE A 6 -1.58 19.27 31.43
CA PHE A 6 -1.72 18.80 30.06
C PHE A 6 -1.61 17.29 30.07
N GLY A 7 -2.76 16.63 29.89
CA GLY A 7 -2.83 15.21 29.58
C GLY A 7 -2.14 14.95 28.25
N VAL A 8 -1.12 14.11 28.27
CA VAL A 8 -0.50 13.56 27.06
C VAL A 8 -1.54 12.64 26.41
N ALA A 9 -2.17 13.10 25.33
CA ALA A 9 -2.91 12.25 24.43
C ALA A 9 -1.90 11.40 23.66
N VAL A 10 -1.57 10.23 24.19
CA VAL A 10 -0.90 9.16 23.44
C VAL A 10 -1.86 8.76 22.32
N LYS A 11 -1.69 9.29 21.10
CA LYS A 11 -2.29 8.69 19.92
C LYS A 11 -1.61 7.36 19.69
N LYS A 12 -2.22 6.34 20.28
CA LYS A 12 -1.94 4.92 20.05
C LYS A 12 -1.92 4.68 18.54
N TRP A 13 -0.78 4.26 18.02
CA TRP A 13 -0.71 3.35 16.88
C TRP A 13 -1.70 2.22 17.16
N GLN A 14 -2.78 2.14 16.39
CA GLN A 14 -3.76 1.07 16.52
C GLN A 14 -3.15 -0.20 15.93
N PHE A 15 -2.23 -0.83 16.65
CA PHE A 15 -1.97 -2.26 16.49
C PHE A 15 -3.18 -2.99 17.05
N LYS A 16 -4.08 -3.41 16.16
CA LYS A 16 -5.18 -4.31 16.54
C LYS A 16 -4.59 -5.68 16.83
N VAL A 17 -4.08 -5.88 18.04
CA VAL A 17 -3.81 -7.22 18.58
C VAL A 17 -5.16 -7.89 18.82
N LEU A 18 -5.58 -8.77 17.91
CA LEU A 18 -6.73 -9.64 18.10
C LEU A 18 -6.39 -10.65 19.21
N ARG A 19 -6.69 -10.29 20.47
CA ARG A 19 -6.74 -11.23 21.60
C ARG A 19 -8.12 -11.89 21.62
N ASN A 20 -8.24 -13.07 21.04
CA ASN A 20 -9.09 -14.17 21.53
C ASN A 20 -8.75 -15.44 20.74
N CYS A 21 -8.33 -16.48 21.45
CA CYS A 21 -8.06 -17.80 20.90
C CYS A 21 -9.32 -18.43 20.31
N VAL A 22 -9.39 -18.61 18.99
CA VAL A 22 -10.09 -19.73 18.34
C VAL A 22 -9.33 -20.10 17.06
N LEU A 23 -8.95 -21.37 16.98
CA LEU A 23 -8.69 -22.19 15.79
C LEU A 23 -8.64 -21.50 14.40
N LEU A 24 -7.44 -21.52 13.81
CA LEU A 24 -7.13 -22.02 12.47
C LEU A 24 -8.27 -21.99 11.41
N ILE A 25 -8.16 -21.09 10.43
CA ILE A 25 -8.36 -21.47 9.02
C ILE A 25 -7.23 -20.83 8.23
N THR A 26 -6.36 -21.68 7.71
CA THR A 26 -5.46 -21.38 6.59
C THR A 26 -6.35 -21.06 5.39
N ALA A 27 -6.81 -19.82 5.29
CA ALA A 27 -7.38 -19.32 4.06
C ALA A 27 -6.21 -18.88 3.19
N PHE A 28 -5.63 -19.84 2.46
CA PHE A 28 -5.10 -19.52 1.14
C PHE A 28 -6.30 -19.00 0.33
N ILE A 29 -6.61 -17.72 0.48
CA ILE A 29 -7.19 -17.02 -0.65
C ILE A 29 -5.96 -16.65 -1.46
N THR A 30 -5.65 -17.51 -2.42
CA THR A 30 -4.79 -17.20 -3.56
C THR A 30 -5.47 -16.09 -4.36
N PHE A 31 -5.49 -14.88 -3.80
CA PHE A 31 -5.37 -13.69 -4.62
C PHE A 31 -3.97 -13.80 -5.25
N GLY A 32 -3.90 -13.73 -6.57
CA GLY A 32 -2.69 -14.04 -7.35
C GLY A 32 -1.45 -13.43 -6.70
N GLN A 33 -0.38 -14.24 -6.64
CA GLN A 33 0.95 -13.88 -6.12
C GLN A 33 1.25 -12.41 -6.40
N ALA A 34 1.12 -11.56 -5.39
CA ALA A 34 1.43 -10.16 -5.52
C ALA A 34 2.94 -9.99 -5.35
N ASP A 35 3.55 -9.46 -6.40
CA ASP A 35 4.95 -9.64 -6.81
C ASP A 35 5.94 -8.80 -5.99
N ALA A 36 5.88 -8.86 -4.65
CA ALA A 36 6.93 -8.28 -3.82
C ALA A 36 8.20 -9.13 -3.91
N GLY A 37 9.31 -8.49 -4.28
CA GLY A 37 10.57 -9.17 -4.55
C GLY A 37 11.66 -8.94 -3.50
N LEU A 38 12.55 -9.92 -3.36
CA LEU A 38 13.88 -9.66 -2.82
C LEU A 38 14.75 -9.08 -3.92
N ILE A 39 15.27 -7.87 -3.71
CA ILE A 39 16.28 -7.31 -4.60
C ILE A 39 17.68 -7.73 -4.11
N PRO A 40 18.55 -8.21 -5.03
CA PRO A 40 19.83 -8.82 -4.65
C PRO A 40 20.91 -7.78 -4.30
N GLU A 41 20.71 -6.52 -4.70
CA GLU A 41 21.68 -5.46 -4.54
C GLU A 41 21.14 -4.33 -3.65
N THR A 42 22.05 -3.74 -2.90
CA THR A 42 21.78 -2.59 -2.06
C THR A 42 21.24 -1.43 -2.93
N PRO A 43 20.01 -0.93 -2.67
CA PRO A 43 19.46 0.15 -3.48
C PRO A 43 20.29 1.41 -3.27
N THR A 44 20.75 1.99 -4.38
CA THR A 44 21.56 3.22 -4.41
C THR A 44 20.67 4.39 -4.84
N PRO A 45 20.42 5.37 -3.95
CA PRO A 45 19.65 6.56 -4.30
C PRO A 45 20.32 7.35 -5.43
N GLN A 46 19.54 7.82 -6.41
CA GLN A 46 20.05 8.63 -7.54
C GLN A 46 19.45 10.04 -7.58
N GLY A 47 18.51 10.36 -6.69
CA GLY A 47 17.77 11.62 -6.75
C GLY A 47 16.88 11.70 -7.98
N GLY A 48 16.50 12.92 -8.39
CA GLY A 48 15.66 13.19 -9.56
C GLY A 48 14.51 14.15 -9.27
N GLU A 49 13.73 14.52 -10.28
CA GLU A 49 12.57 15.41 -10.10
C GLU A 49 11.38 14.62 -9.53
N ILE A 50 10.89 15.05 -8.36
CA ILE A 50 9.78 14.37 -7.67
C ILE A 50 8.44 15.10 -7.77
N VAL A 51 8.44 16.36 -8.23
CA VAL A 51 7.21 17.19 -8.31
C VAL A 51 6.18 16.52 -9.23
N GLY A 52 4.93 16.47 -8.78
CA GLY A 52 3.81 15.84 -9.47
C GLY A 52 3.19 14.67 -8.70
N SER A 53 2.22 14.01 -9.33
CA SER A 53 1.49 12.88 -8.74
C SER A 53 2.03 11.54 -9.22
N TRP A 54 2.05 10.58 -8.32
CA TRP A 54 2.58 9.24 -8.52
C TRP A 54 1.60 8.22 -7.98
N VAL A 55 1.47 7.09 -8.66
CA VAL A 55 0.52 6.02 -8.35
C VAL A 55 1.25 4.69 -8.19
N ALA A 56 0.83 3.88 -7.23
CA ALA A 56 1.29 2.52 -7.07
C ALA A 56 0.11 1.55 -7.29
N GLU A 57 0.28 0.60 -8.22
CA GLU A 57 -0.74 -0.40 -8.57
C GLU A 57 -0.25 -1.80 -8.17
N LYS A 58 -0.52 -2.21 -6.93
CA LYS A 58 -0.28 -3.53 -6.31
C LYS A 58 1.16 -4.08 -6.28
N VAL A 59 2.01 -3.78 -7.25
CA VAL A 59 3.28 -4.49 -7.56
C VAL A 59 4.53 -3.73 -7.11
N GLY A 60 4.37 -2.50 -6.61
CA GLY A 60 5.48 -1.57 -6.41
C GLY A 60 6.28 -1.76 -5.12
N LEU A 61 6.40 -2.96 -4.54
CA LEU A 61 7.04 -3.12 -3.23
C LEU A 61 8.14 -4.17 -3.24
N ASP A 62 9.38 -3.74 -3.04
CA ASP A 62 10.54 -4.63 -2.94
C ASP A 62 11.23 -4.49 -1.58
N ALA A 63 12.00 -5.51 -1.18
CA ALA A 63 12.89 -5.42 -0.05
C ALA A 63 14.31 -5.84 -0.41
N TYR A 64 15.27 -5.03 0.03
CA TYR A 64 16.67 -5.44 0.12
C TYR A 64 16.93 -6.06 1.48
N VAL A 65 17.50 -7.25 1.48
CA VAL A 65 17.92 -7.96 2.69
C VAL A 65 19.42 -8.25 2.59
N PRO A 66 20.22 -7.91 3.62
CA PRO A 66 21.66 -8.16 3.61
C PRO A 66 21.99 -9.63 3.36
N ALA A 67 22.99 -9.89 2.51
CA ALA A 67 23.36 -11.24 2.10
C ALA A 67 23.67 -12.17 3.29
N GLY A 68 24.24 -11.63 4.37
CA GLY A 68 24.50 -12.37 5.61
C GLY A 68 23.23 -12.92 6.25
N LEU A 69 22.13 -12.16 6.20
CA LEU A 69 20.83 -12.61 6.70
C LEU A 69 20.17 -13.61 5.75
N VAL A 70 20.24 -13.37 4.43
CA VAL A 70 19.72 -14.30 3.41
C VAL A 70 20.35 -15.70 3.54
N GLN A 71 21.64 -15.78 3.87
CA GLN A 71 22.35 -17.06 4.07
C GLN A 71 22.01 -17.73 5.41
N ALA A 72 21.61 -16.95 6.41
CA ALA A 72 21.35 -17.45 7.77
C ALA A 72 19.92 -17.98 7.95
N VAL A 73 18.99 -17.63 7.05
CA VAL A 73 17.55 -17.91 7.23
C VAL A 73 16.97 -18.57 5.98
N SER A 74 16.10 -19.56 6.15
CA SER A 74 15.46 -20.25 5.02
C SER A 74 14.15 -20.94 5.41
N PRO A 75 13.03 -20.71 4.69
CA PRO A 75 12.89 -19.75 3.59
C PRO A 75 12.86 -18.30 4.10
N LEU A 76 13.34 -17.37 3.26
CA LEU A 76 13.09 -15.93 3.38
C LEU A 76 12.10 -15.55 2.30
N THR A 77 10.99 -14.93 2.71
CA THR A 77 9.91 -14.52 1.83
C THR A 77 9.50 -13.10 2.17
N VAL A 78 9.22 -12.34 1.13
CA VAL A 78 8.65 -11.00 1.22
C VAL A 78 7.40 -11.04 0.38
N GLU A 79 6.27 -10.74 1.00
CA GLU A 79 4.98 -10.71 0.33
C GLU A 79 4.33 -9.40 0.67
N GLY A 80 3.82 -8.68 -0.31
CA GLY A 80 3.15 -7.43 -0.01
C GLY A 80 2.61 -6.72 -1.22
N GLU A 81 1.74 -5.77 -0.94
CA GLU A 81 1.11 -4.93 -1.95
C GLU A 81 1.17 -3.48 -1.50
N ILE A 82 1.26 -2.60 -2.48
CA ILE A 82 1.00 -1.18 -2.30
C ILE A 82 -0.11 -0.74 -3.25
N ASN A 83 -1.05 0.04 -2.74
CA ASN A 83 -2.05 0.70 -3.57
C ASN A 83 -2.27 2.14 -3.13
N GLY A 84 -2.32 3.06 -4.08
CA GLY A 84 -2.69 4.45 -3.85
C GLY A 84 -1.72 5.44 -4.46
N THR A 85 -1.70 6.65 -3.92
CA THR A 85 -1.02 7.79 -4.54
C THR A 85 -0.18 8.59 -3.56
N ILE A 86 0.85 9.25 -4.11
CA ILE A 86 1.61 10.29 -3.42
C ILE A 86 1.82 11.46 -4.39
N THR A 87 1.66 12.68 -3.89
CA THR A 87 1.79 13.91 -4.68
C THR A 87 2.75 14.86 -3.98
N PHE A 88 3.73 15.37 -4.74
CA PHE A 88 4.66 16.40 -4.30
C PHE A 88 4.35 17.71 -5.05
N GLY A 89 3.92 18.73 -4.32
CA GLY A 89 3.62 20.05 -4.86
C GLY A 89 4.89 20.88 -5.11
N SER A 90 4.86 21.73 -6.13
CA SER A 90 5.97 22.66 -6.42
C SER A 90 6.21 23.70 -5.31
N ASP A 91 5.27 23.84 -4.38
CA ASP A 91 5.33 24.69 -3.20
C ASP A 91 6.00 24.01 -1.99
N GLY A 92 6.45 22.76 -2.13
CA GLY A 92 7.04 21.98 -1.03
C GLY A 92 6.01 21.21 -0.20
N SER A 93 4.74 21.19 -0.61
CA SER A 93 3.70 20.37 0.02
C SER A 93 3.82 18.91 -0.41
N VAL A 94 3.45 17.98 0.47
CA VAL A 94 3.30 16.56 0.15
C VAL A 94 1.96 16.07 0.66
N LYS A 95 1.28 15.29 -0.18
CA LYS A 95 0.05 14.58 0.17
C LYS A 95 0.20 13.11 -0.18
N SER A 96 -0.13 12.27 0.78
CA SER A 96 -0.08 10.82 0.64
C SER A 96 -1.45 10.23 0.93
N ASP A 97 -1.92 9.36 0.05
CA ASP A 97 -3.09 8.50 0.26
C ASP A 97 -2.77 7.13 -0.35
N TYR A 98 -1.95 6.34 0.35
CA TYR A 98 -1.62 4.98 -0.03
C TYR A 98 -1.69 4.02 1.16
N THR A 99 -1.99 2.75 0.84
CA THR A 99 -1.96 1.65 1.79
C THR A 99 -0.89 0.66 1.34
N THR A 100 0.00 0.29 2.25
CA THR A 100 0.94 -0.82 2.07
C THR A 100 0.63 -1.93 3.07
N LEU A 101 0.69 -3.16 2.58
CA LEU A 101 0.64 -4.36 3.38
C LEU A 101 1.89 -5.16 3.03
N THR A 102 2.85 -5.27 3.94
CA THR A 102 4.07 -6.05 3.71
C THR A 102 4.26 -7.07 4.80
N ASN A 103 4.44 -8.33 4.44
CA ASN A 103 4.84 -9.41 5.32
C ASN A 103 6.25 -9.85 4.93
N VAL A 104 7.20 -9.68 5.84
CA VAL A 104 8.51 -10.31 5.74
C VAL A 104 8.49 -11.53 6.64
N SER A 105 8.59 -12.71 6.05
CA SER A 105 8.64 -13.97 6.78
C SER A 105 9.97 -14.66 6.57
N ALA A 106 10.61 -15.06 7.67
CA ALA A 106 11.86 -15.78 7.69
C ALA A 106 11.78 -16.91 8.70
N VAL A 107 12.39 -18.06 8.40
CA VAL A 107 12.58 -19.11 9.40
C VAL A 107 14.01 -19.06 9.93
N LEU A 108 14.13 -18.74 11.23
CA LEU A 108 15.36 -18.87 12.01
C LEU A 108 15.23 -20.10 12.94
N LEU A 109 15.91 -20.08 14.10
CA LEU A 109 15.68 -21.02 15.22
C LEU A 109 14.18 -21.13 15.60
N VAL A 110 13.39 -20.09 15.32
CA VAL A 110 11.93 -20.08 15.35
C VAL A 110 11.39 -19.37 14.08
N PRO A 111 10.17 -19.70 13.61
CA PRO A 111 9.51 -18.93 12.57
C PRO A 111 9.29 -17.48 13.00
N LEU A 112 9.67 -16.55 12.13
CA LEU A 112 9.54 -15.11 12.34
C LEU A 112 8.73 -14.53 11.19
N THR A 113 7.57 -13.94 11.49
CA THR A 113 6.82 -13.14 10.54
C THR A 113 6.67 -11.74 11.10
N VAL A 114 7.09 -10.77 10.31
CA VAL A 114 6.97 -9.34 10.61
C VAL A 114 6.04 -8.76 9.57
N ALA A 115 4.92 -8.23 10.04
CA ALA A 115 4.01 -7.46 9.20
C ALA A 115 4.34 -5.97 9.35
N VAL A 116 4.84 -5.37 8.29
CA VAL A 116 5.01 -3.92 8.15
C VAL A 116 3.76 -3.39 7.46
N HIS A 117 2.92 -2.71 8.25
CA HIS A 117 1.74 -2.03 7.77
C HIS A 117 2.02 -0.53 7.78
N ASP A 118 2.08 0.10 6.61
CA ASP A 118 2.10 1.55 6.50
C ASP A 118 0.84 1.99 5.76
N THR A 119 -0.10 2.58 6.49
CA THR A 119 -1.26 3.26 5.92
C THR A 119 -0.98 4.74 6.00
N SER A 120 -0.52 5.29 4.89
CA SER A 120 -0.12 6.68 4.78
C SER A 120 -1.29 7.49 4.24
N ARG A 121 -2.08 8.07 5.15
CA ARG A 121 -3.02 9.15 4.83
C ARG A 121 -2.62 10.39 5.61
N TYR A 122 -1.81 11.23 4.97
CA TYR A 122 -1.27 12.44 5.60
C TYR A 122 -1.05 13.56 4.59
N GLU A 123 -1.03 14.79 5.11
CA GLU A 123 -0.59 16.00 4.43
C GLU A 123 0.54 16.60 5.26
N GLY A 124 1.54 17.17 4.57
CA GLY A 124 2.70 17.76 5.23
C GLY A 124 3.58 18.53 4.26
N ASN A 125 4.81 18.77 4.66
CA ASN A 125 5.83 19.42 3.82
C ASN A 125 6.99 18.46 3.58
N TYR A 126 7.68 18.63 2.46
CA TYR A 126 8.87 17.86 2.17
C TYR A 126 10.07 18.76 1.90
N THR A 127 11.26 18.23 2.19
CA THR A 127 12.54 18.82 1.78
C THR A 127 13.41 17.76 1.14
N VAL A 128 14.29 18.20 0.22
CA VAL A 128 15.22 17.33 -0.49
C VAL A 128 16.63 17.85 -0.31
N ALA A 129 17.52 17.01 0.21
CA ALA A 129 18.95 17.25 0.20
C ALA A 129 19.57 16.67 -1.08
N SER A 130 20.05 17.52 -1.97
CA SER A 130 20.49 17.09 -3.32
C SER A 130 21.79 16.27 -3.31
N ASP A 131 22.63 16.46 -2.31
CA ASP A 131 23.93 15.80 -2.13
C ASP A 131 23.82 14.34 -1.65
N THR A 132 22.85 14.08 -0.79
CA THR A 132 22.59 12.78 -0.16
C THR A 132 21.34 12.09 -0.71
N HIS A 133 20.60 12.78 -1.59
CA HIS A 133 19.28 12.38 -2.06
C HIS A 133 18.31 12.06 -0.92
N ALA A 134 18.47 12.72 0.23
CA ALA A 134 17.59 12.55 1.37
C ALA A 134 16.26 13.27 1.08
N LEU A 135 15.16 12.56 1.32
CA LEU A 135 13.80 13.09 1.30
C LEU A 135 13.29 13.09 2.74
N THR A 136 13.06 14.27 3.30
CA THR A 136 12.49 14.42 4.63
C THR A 136 11.05 14.91 4.52
N ILE A 137 10.12 14.15 5.08
CA ILE A 137 8.70 14.52 5.17
C ILE A 137 8.41 14.95 6.60
N THR A 138 7.92 16.18 6.75
CA THR A 138 7.54 16.76 8.04
C THR A 138 6.02 16.83 8.13
N LEU A 139 5.48 16.19 9.16
CA LEU A 139 4.06 16.20 9.51
C LEU A 139 3.84 17.04 10.76
N GLU A 140 2.62 17.53 10.94
CA GLU A 140 2.30 18.35 12.10
C GLU A 140 2.31 17.51 13.40
N ASN A 141 3.10 17.93 14.39
CA ASN A 141 3.21 17.29 15.71
C ASN A 141 3.74 15.83 15.69
N GLU A 142 4.42 15.42 14.62
CA GLU A 142 5.06 14.11 14.52
C GLU A 142 6.56 14.26 14.24
N ASP A 143 7.33 13.22 14.53
CA ASP A 143 8.74 13.19 14.16
C ASP A 143 8.89 13.14 12.62
N PRO A 144 9.91 13.81 12.05
CA PRO A 144 10.12 13.83 10.62
C PRO A 144 10.46 12.44 10.10
N LEU A 145 9.80 12.06 9.01
CA LEU A 145 10.05 10.81 8.31
C LEU A 145 11.21 11.02 7.32
N ASN A 146 12.24 10.18 7.45
CA ASN A 146 13.46 10.31 6.66
C ASN A 146 13.60 9.14 5.69
N TYR A 147 13.74 9.49 4.42
CA TYR A 147 13.87 8.56 3.31
C TYR A 147 15.06 8.93 2.44
N THR A 148 15.40 8.03 1.54
CA THR A 148 16.15 8.38 0.33
C THR A 148 15.30 8.04 -0.88
N TYR A 149 15.64 8.57 -2.05
CA TYR A 149 14.82 8.33 -3.24
C TYR A 149 15.62 8.23 -4.53
N THR A 150 14.97 7.62 -5.52
CA THR A 150 15.39 7.62 -6.93
C THR A 150 14.18 7.98 -7.77
N ALA A 151 14.31 9.00 -8.61
CA ALA A 151 13.23 9.45 -9.48
C ALA A 151 13.72 9.55 -10.93
N THR A 152 12.91 9.02 -11.83
CA THR A 152 13.03 9.17 -13.28
C THR A 152 11.79 9.89 -13.82
N ALA A 153 11.70 10.06 -15.14
CA ALA A 153 10.50 10.65 -15.75
C ALA A 153 9.22 9.86 -15.44
N ASP A 154 9.33 8.53 -15.30
CA ASP A 154 8.18 7.63 -15.22
C ASP A 154 8.08 6.88 -13.89
N SER A 155 9.11 6.91 -13.04
CA SER A 155 9.13 6.14 -11.79
C SER A 155 9.72 6.93 -10.63
N LEU A 156 9.09 6.79 -9.46
CA LEU A 156 9.59 7.27 -8.19
C LEU A 156 9.77 6.09 -7.25
N LYS A 157 10.98 5.90 -6.73
CA LYS A 157 11.30 4.92 -5.70
C LYS A 157 11.62 5.63 -4.41
N ILE A 158 10.82 5.39 -3.37
CA ILE A 158 11.08 5.83 -2.00
C ILE A 158 11.73 4.67 -1.26
N ILE A 159 12.90 4.91 -0.68
CA ILE A 159 13.75 3.90 -0.05
C ILE A 159 13.83 4.22 1.44
N ARG A 160 13.38 3.27 2.27
CA ARG A 160 13.34 3.40 3.73
C ARG A 160 14.20 2.32 4.40
N PRO A 161 15.16 2.67 5.28
CA PRO A 161 15.80 1.68 6.13
C PRO A 161 14.82 1.18 7.20
N LEU A 162 14.73 -0.13 7.37
CA LEU A 162 14.00 -0.74 8.47
C LEU A 162 14.97 -0.97 9.63
N LEU A 163 14.90 -0.11 10.64
CA LEU A 163 15.79 -0.18 11.79
C LEU A 163 15.49 -1.44 12.62
N LEU A 164 16.55 -2.03 13.19
CA LEU A 164 16.42 -3.25 13.98
C LEU A 164 15.48 -3.05 15.18
N ASP A 165 15.51 -1.88 15.82
CA ASP A 165 14.63 -1.60 16.97
C ASP A 165 13.15 -1.56 16.59
N GLU A 166 12.82 -1.07 15.40
CA GLU A 166 11.45 -1.07 14.87
C GLU A 166 10.99 -2.50 14.57
N LEU A 167 11.88 -3.29 13.95
CA LEU A 167 11.64 -4.71 13.67
C LEU A 167 11.42 -5.52 14.95
N LEU A 168 12.15 -5.20 16.02
CA LEU A 168 12.00 -5.90 17.30
C LEU A 168 10.75 -5.49 18.06
N GLN A 169 10.25 -4.25 17.88
CA GLN A 169 9.01 -3.80 18.50
C GLN A 169 7.77 -4.50 17.95
N SER A 170 7.82 -5.01 16.71
CA SER A 170 6.73 -5.82 16.16
C SER A 170 6.68 -7.25 16.69
N LEU A 171 7.71 -7.69 17.44
CA LEU A 171 7.80 -9.05 17.97
C LEU A 171 7.28 -9.14 19.39
N SER A 172 6.80 -10.34 19.77
CA SER A 172 6.45 -10.60 21.16
C SER A 172 7.66 -10.51 22.09
N GLU A 173 7.46 -10.01 23.31
CA GLU A 173 8.53 -9.84 24.32
C GLU A 173 9.35 -11.12 24.56
N ALA A 174 8.74 -12.30 24.45
CA ALA A 174 9.41 -13.58 24.63
C ALA A 174 10.43 -13.88 23.50
N VAL A 175 10.18 -13.38 22.28
CA VAL A 175 11.00 -13.65 21.09
C VAL A 175 12.02 -12.54 20.85
N ARG A 176 11.76 -11.31 21.31
CA ARG A 176 12.66 -10.15 21.17
C ARG A 176 14.13 -10.43 21.51
N PRO A 177 14.50 -11.03 22.66
CA PRO A 177 15.91 -11.26 22.98
C PRO A 177 16.57 -12.30 22.05
N LEU A 178 15.82 -13.31 21.61
CA LEU A 178 16.32 -14.33 20.67
C LEU A 178 16.51 -13.73 19.27
N ALA A 179 15.52 -12.96 18.80
CA ALA A 179 15.56 -12.26 17.53
C ALA A 179 16.67 -11.21 17.51
N MET A 180 16.85 -10.44 18.59
CA MET A 180 17.94 -9.46 18.70
C MET A 180 19.31 -10.11 18.53
N SER A 181 19.56 -11.23 19.22
CA SER A 181 20.85 -11.92 19.12
C SER A 181 21.12 -12.45 17.71
N ALA A 182 20.09 -12.91 16.99
CA ALA A 182 20.26 -13.45 15.64
C ALA A 182 20.37 -12.33 14.59
N LEU A 183 19.50 -11.33 14.67
CA LEU A 183 19.45 -10.24 13.68
C LEU A 183 20.65 -9.31 13.80
N SER A 184 21.13 -9.00 15.00
CA SER A 184 22.31 -8.13 15.19
C SER A 184 23.61 -8.74 14.64
N GLN A 185 23.68 -10.06 14.47
CA GLN A 185 24.82 -10.74 13.85
C GLN A 185 24.80 -10.68 12.32
N HIS A 186 23.61 -10.51 11.72
CA HIS A 186 23.39 -10.66 10.29
C HIS A 186 22.83 -9.41 9.59
N VAL A 187 22.45 -8.39 10.36
CA VAL A 187 21.99 -7.07 9.89
C VAL A 187 22.90 -6.01 10.52
N PRO A 188 24.03 -5.68 9.87
CA PRO A 188 24.96 -4.70 10.40
C PRO A 188 24.37 -3.28 10.30
N PRO A 189 24.74 -2.33 11.20
CA PRO A 189 24.15 -0.98 11.21
C PRO A 189 24.34 -0.20 9.92
N ASP A 190 25.44 -0.45 9.20
CA ASP A 190 25.84 0.18 7.95
C ASP A 190 25.19 -0.46 6.70
N ASP A 191 24.61 -1.66 6.83
CA ASP A 191 23.83 -2.30 5.77
C ASP A 191 22.50 -2.86 6.34
N PRO A 192 21.53 -1.98 6.65
CA PRO A 192 20.24 -2.39 7.18
C PRO A 192 19.36 -3.00 6.08
N ILE A 193 18.30 -3.71 6.49
CA ILE A 193 17.18 -4.06 5.62
C ILE A 193 16.57 -2.77 5.07
N ARG A 194 16.20 -2.75 3.79
CA ARG A 194 15.55 -1.59 3.16
C ARG A 194 14.28 -2.00 2.45
N ILE A 195 13.25 -1.20 2.64
CA ILE A 195 12.00 -1.29 1.89
C ILE A 195 12.07 -0.28 0.75
N VAL A 196 11.74 -0.73 -0.45
CA VAL A 196 11.70 0.08 -1.66
C VAL A 196 10.28 0.12 -2.16
N ILE A 197 9.70 1.32 -2.11
CA ILE A 197 8.35 1.58 -2.58
C ILE A 197 8.44 2.27 -3.93
N THR A 198 7.91 1.64 -4.96
CA THR A 198 7.92 2.08 -6.35
C THR A 198 6.54 2.60 -6.75
N PHE A 199 6.51 3.84 -7.20
CA PHE A 199 5.37 4.49 -7.81
C PHE A 199 5.67 4.77 -9.29
N ALA A 200 4.65 4.68 -10.14
CA ALA A 200 4.66 5.15 -11.50
C ALA A 200 4.20 6.61 -11.57
N LYS A 201 4.72 7.39 -12.52
CA LYS A 201 4.25 8.75 -12.75
C LYS A 201 2.79 8.70 -13.20
N MET A 202 1.92 9.45 -12.53
CA MET A 202 0.59 9.68 -13.07
C MET A 202 0.74 10.53 -14.32
N LYS A 203 0.30 9.99 -15.46
CA LYS A 203 0.17 10.78 -16.66
C LYS A 203 -0.92 11.82 -16.41
N ASP A 204 -0.60 13.08 -16.68
CA ASP A 204 -1.59 14.13 -16.71
C ASP A 204 -2.60 13.74 -17.80
N THR A 205 -3.74 13.18 -17.40
CA THR A 205 -4.87 12.99 -18.30
C THR A 205 -5.39 14.38 -18.56
N GLY A 206 -4.75 15.07 -19.51
CA GLY A 206 -5.08 16.43 -19.88
C GLY A 206 -6.60 16.60 -19.91
N THR A 207 -7.07 17.77 -19.46
CA THR A 207 -8.49 18.14 -19.39
C THR A 207 -9.25 17.49 -20.55
N PRO A 208 -10.31 16.70 -20.31
CA PRO A 208 -11.02 16.03 -21.38
C PRO A 208 -11.39 17.11 -22.42
N PRO A 209 -11.17 16.86 -23.73
CA PRO A 209 -11.51 17.82 -24.77
C PRO A 209 -12.94 18.33 -24.57
N PRO A 210 -13.23 19.62 -24.82
CA PRO A 210 -14.59 20.13 -24.72
C PRO A 210 -15.53 19.21 -25.51
N THR A 211 -16.53 18.69 -24.82
CA THR A 211 -17.39 17.59 -25.27
C THR A 211 -18.00 17.93 -26.64
N PRO A 212 -17.86 17.06 -27.68
CA PRO A 212 -18.66 17.18 -28.89
C PRO A 212 -20.16 17.03 -28.53
N PRO A 213 -21.09 17.53 -29.38
CA PRO A 213 -22.53 17.52 -29.11
C PRO A 213 -23.02 16.10 -28.79
N PRO A 214 -24.07 15.94 -27.95
CA PRO A 214 -24.48 14.63 -27.44
C PRO A 214 -24.84 13.67 -28.59
N THR A 215 -24.01 12.64 -28.73
CA THR A 215 -24.22 11.42 -29.52
C THR A 215 -25.32 10.56 -28.86
N PRO A 216 -26.06 9.69 -29.58
CA PRO A 216 -27.22 8.97 -29.03
C PRO A 216 -26.85 8.10 -27.83
N PRO A 217 -27.83 7.69 -26.99
CA PRO A 217 -27.55 7.04 -25.72
C PRO A 217 -26.66 5.81 -25.91
N PRO A 218 -25.54 5.68 -25.17
CA PRO A 218 -24.69 4.51 -25.25
C PRO A 218 -25.50 3.28 -24.80
N THR A 219 -25.33 2.17 -25.52
CA THR A 219 -25.66 0.84 -24.99
C THR A 219 -24.89 0.65 -23.69
N MET A 220 -25.61 0.66 -22.55
CA MET A 220 -25.00 0.49 -21.23
C MET A 220 -24.20 -0.81 -21.21
N LEU A 221 -22.91 -0.72 -20.93
CA LEU A 221 -22.07 -1.89 -20.74
C LEU A 221 -22.45 -2.56 -19.42
N THR A 222 -22.50 -3.89 -19.42
CA THR A 222 -22.60 -4.65 -18.17
C THR A 222 -21.42 -4.29 -17.27
N GLY A 223 -21.69 -3.77 -16.07
CA GLY A 223 -20.65 -3.38 -15.11
C GLY A 223 -20.24 -1.91 -15.13
N ASP A 224 -20.74 -1.09 -16.07
CA ASP A 224 -20.55 0.37 -16.07
C ASP A 224 -21.65 1.01 -15.19
N PHE A 225 -21.36 1.07 -13.89
CA PHE A 225 -22.32 1.48 -12.87
C PHE A 225 -22.33 3.00 -12.64
N ASP A 226 -21.25 3.69 -12.98
CA ASP A 226 -21.21 5.16 -12.94
C ASP A 226 -21.68 5.81 -14.25
N GLY A 227 -21.84 5.03 -15.33
CA GLY A 227 -22.36 5.45 -16.62
C GLY A 227 -21.34 6.21 -17.46
N ASN A 228 -20.04 6.05 -17.19
CA ASN A 228 -18.98 6.77 -17.87
C ASN A 228 -18.57 6.15 -19.22
N GLY A 229 -19.16 5.00 -19.59
CA GLY A 229 -18.92 4.30 -20.85
C GLY A 229 -17.73 3.34 -20.81
N THR A 230 -17.12 3.13 -19.65
CA THR A 230 -16.00 2.20 -19.39
C THR A 230 -16.29 1.40 -18.11
N VAL A 231 -15.92 0.12 -18.07
CA VAL A 231 -15.99 -0.69 -16.84
C VAL A 231 -14.63 -0.67 -16.14
N GLU A 232 -14.51 0.06 -15.04
CA GLU A 232 -13.24 0.30 -14.35
C GLU A 232 -13.35 0.30 -12.81
N PHE A 233 -12.27 0.71 -12.13
CA PHE A 233 -12.18 0.61 -10.67
C PHE A 233 -13.24 1.43 -9.91
N PRO A 234 -13.65 2.64 -10.36
CA PRO A 234 -14.81 3.32 -9.80
C PRO A 234 -16.08 2.46 -9.76
N ASP A 235 -16.37 1.70 -10.82
CA ASP A 235 -17.52 0.78 -10.86
C ASP A 235 -17.38 -0.34 -9.83
N PHE A 236 -16.16 -0.84 -9.60
CA PHE A 236 -15.90 -1.83 -8.57
C PHE A 236 -16.24 -1.30 -7.16
N LEU A 237 -15.93 -0.03 -6.86
CA LEU A 237 -16.29 0.58 -5.58
C LEU A 237 -17.81 0.69 -5.40
N LEU A 238 -18.54 1.01 -6.47
CA LEU A 238 -20.00 1.04 -6.46
C LEU A 238 -20.60 -0.35 -6.27
N PHE A 239 -20.03 -1.37 -6.92
CA PHE A 239 -20.43 -2.77 -6.79
C PHE A 239 -20.23 -3.29 -5.36
N VAL A 240 -19.05 -3.09 -4.79
CA VAL A 240 -18.73 -3.53 -3.42
C VAL A 240 -19.64 -2.87 -2.37
N ALA A 241 -20.07 -1.62 -2.60
CA ALA A 241 -20.99 -0.94 -1.70
C ALA A 241 -22.38 -1.61 -1.61
N GLN A 242 -22.75 -2.42 -2.60
CA GLN A 242 -24.01 -3.17 -2.64
C GLN A 242 -23.84 -4.68 -2.40
N PHE A 243 -22.61 -5.17 -2.27
CA PHE A 243 -22.31 -6.58 -2.12
C PHE A 243 -22.92 -7.17 -0.84
N GLY A 244 -23.56 -8.33 -0.99
CA GLY A 244 -24.27 -9.05 0.06
C GLY A 244 -25.71 -8.61 0.29
N LYS A 245 -26.24 -7.63 -0.47
CA LYS A 245 -27.66 -7.24 -0.37
C LYS A 245 -28.54 -8.12 -1.24
N SER A 246 -29.74 -8.38 -0.73
CA SER A 246 -30.81 -9.10 -1.43
C SER A 246 -31.93 -8.16 -1.85
N SER A 247 -32.78 -8.61 -2.77
CA SER A 247 -33.98 -7.88 -3.23
C SER A 247 -34.98 -7.54 -2.12
N SER A 248 -34.85 -8.15 -0.93
CA SER A 248 -35.63 -7.81 0.27
C SER A 248 -35.00 -6.71 1.15
N ASP A 249 -33.77 -6.30 0.88
CA ASP A 249 -33.05 -5.32 1.69
C ASP A 249 -33.26 -3.88 1.20
N ASP A 250 -33.38 -2.95 2.15
CA ASP A 250 -33.47 -1.53 1.83
C ASP A 250 -32.22 -1.04 1.10
N GLY A 251 -32.42 -0.38 -0.04
CA GLY A 251 -31.35 0.13 -0.88
C GLY A 251 -30.63 -0.95 -1.72
N PHE A 252 -31.24 -2.11 -1.93
CA PHE A 252 -30.87 -3.04 -2.99
C PHE A 252 -30.89 -2.35 -4.35
N ASN A 253 -29.83 -2.57 -5.15
CA ASN A 253 -29.73 -2.04 -6.50
C ASN A 253 -29.74 -3.20 -7.50
N ALA A 254 -30.88 -3.39 -8.17
CA ALA A 254 -31.05 -4.45 -9.16
C ALA A 254 -30.09 -4.36 -10.36
N SER A 255 -29.46 -3.21 -10.62
CA SER A 255 -28.48 -3.10 -11.70
C SER A 255 -27.17 -3.84 -11.39
N MET A 256 -26.90 -4.17 -10.11
CA MET A 256 -25.68 -4.86 -9.66
C MET A 256 -25.89 -6.35 -9.39
N ASP A 257 -27.14 -6.83 -9.51
CA ASP A 257 -27.52 -8.25 -9.54
C ASP A 257 -27.47 -8.71 -11.00
N LEU A 258 -26.24 -8.99 -11.46
CA LEU A 258 -25.90 -9.24 -12.86
C LEU A 258 -26.37 -10.61 -13.36
N ASP A 259 -26.53 -11.58 -12.47
CA ASP A 259 -27.11 -12.88 -12.79
C ASP A 259 -28.63 -12.96 -12.56
N SER A 260 -29.22 -11.90 -11.98
CA SER A 260 -30.64 -11.78 -11.66
C SER A 260 -31.13 -12.84 -10.66
N SER A 261 -30.26 -13.28 -9.74
CA SER A 261 -30.57 -14.24 -8.68
C SER A 261 -31.40 -13.63 -7.55
N GLY A 262 -31.52 -12.30 -7.50
CA GLY A 262 -32.17 -11.56 -6.41
C GLY A 262 -31.23 -11.27 -5.24
N THR A 263 -29.93 -11.56 -5.36
CA THR A 263 -28.88 -11.25 -4.39
C THR A 263 -27.64 -10.76 -5.13
N ILE A 264 -26.97 -9.73 -4.61
CA ILE A 264 -25.71 -9.23 -5.16
C ILE A 264 -24.58 -9.96 -4.45
N ASP A 265 -23.98 -10.96 -5.07
CA ASP A 265 -22.97 -11.80 -4.44
C ASP A 265 -21.85 -12.24 -5.40
N PHE A 266 -21.17 -13.33 -5.07
CA PHE A 266 -19.95 -13.74 -5.75
C PHE A 266 -20.15 -14.14 -7.22
N PRO A 267 -21.21 -14.87 -7.60
CA PRO A 267 -21.69 -14.98 -8.98
C PRO A 267 -21.69 -13.65 -9.77
N ASP A 268 -22.26 -12.58 -9.22
CA ASP A 268 -22.29 -11.28 -9.87
C ASP A 268 -20.89 -10.68 -10.02
N PHE A 269 -20.04 -10.86 -9.02
CA PHE A 269 -18.65 -10.42 -9.08
C PHE A 269 -17.90 -11.06 -10.25
N LEU A 270 -18.14 -12.35 -10.54
CA LEU A 270 -17.51 -13.03 -11.68
C LEU A 270 -17.98 -12.44 -13.02
N LEU A 271 -19.26 -12.05 -13.12
CA LEU A 271 -19.80 -11.37 -14.30
C LEU A 271 -19.23 -9.95 -14.46
N PHE A 272 -19.08 -9.22 -13.35
CA PHE A 272 -18.43 -7.91 -13.33
C PHE A 272 -16.96 -7.99 -13.79
N VAL A 273 -16.19 -8.92 -13.23
CA VAL A 273 -14.78 -9.13 -13.62
C VAL A 273 -14.65 -9.51 -15.09
N ALA A 274 -15.58 -10.30 -15.62
CA ALA A 274 -15.58 -10.67 -17.04
C ALA A 274 -15.77 -9.46 -17.97
N ALA A 275 -16.42 -8.39 -17.50
CA ALA A 275 -16.61 -7.15 -18.23
C ALA A 275 -15.54 -6.09 -17.94
N PHE A 276 -14.68 -6.30 -16.93
CA PHE A 276 -13.70 -5.31 -16.47
C PHE A 276 -12.73 -4.90 -17.59
N GLY A 277 -12.57 -3.58 -17.79
CA GLY A 277 -11.77 -3.00 -18.87
C GLY A 277 -12.51 -2.80 -20.21
N SER A 278 -13.79 -3.18 -20.30
CA SER A 278 -14.61 -2.97 -21.50
C SER A 278 -14.95 -1.49 -21.72
N LYS A 279 -15.13 -1.09 -22.99
CA LYS A 279 -15.50 0.29 -23.40
C LYS A 279 -16.62 0.27 -24.42
N SER A 280 -17.54 1.23 -24.30
CA SER A 280 -18.58 1.46 -25.30
C SER A 280 -17.92 2.12 -26.52
N GLY A 281 -18.09 1.49 -27.69
CA GLY A 281 -17.49 1.92 -28.95
C GLY A 281 -18.26 3.03 -29.66
#